data_AF-A0A931QJS8-F1
#
_entry.id   AF-A0A931QJS8-F1
#
_cell.length_a   1.000
_cell.length_b   1.000
_cell.length_c   1.000
_cell.angle_alpha   90.00
_cell.angle_beta   90.00
_cell.angle_gamma   90.00
#
_symmetry.space_group_name_H-M   'P 1'
#
loop_
_entity.id
_entity.type
_entity.pdbx_description
1 polymer ?
#
loop_
_entity_poly.entity_id
_entity_poly.type
_entity_poly.pdbx_seq_one_letter_code
_entity_poly.pdbx_strand_id
1 'polypeptide(L)'
;METKAQATEPAAQESVQAAVQKKTAVKIVAFVCNWCTYAGADLAGTSRMQYRPNVRVVRLTCTGRIDPLFLVKAFENGADGVIVSGCHPGDCHYVAGNYHARRRWVFFKSLLDFVGIDERRVFFSWVSASEANKWAKLVDEAVETVTGLGPYTQYKMLTDTRRAWEPEMPWSEAWAPGIPEGVPLPEPTPLDLAVRAKAKEILETGKRPEPRRPTAGGAGEARGRDGDLRPLQRRRLPSGNVAGASHARNALAQVRGVRGP
;
A
#
# COMPACT_ATOMS: atom_id res chain seq x y z
N MET A 1 -38.37 43.43 27.68
CA MET A 1 -38.43 42.02 28.12
C MET A 1 -37.93 41.16 26.96
N GLU A 2 -36.63 40.89 26.87
CA GLU A 2 -36.10 39.86 25.98
C GLU A 2 -35.02 39.12 26.76
N THR A 3 -35.38 37.95 27.28
CA THR A 3 -34.47 37.02 27.96
C THR A 3 -33.60 36.34 26.91
N LYS A 4 -32.30 36.67 26.88
CA LYS A 4 -31.30 35.85 26.15
C LYS A 4 -31.33 34.45 26.75
N ALA A 5 -31.80 33.48 25.99
CA ALA A 5 -31.68 32.06 26.31
C ALA A 5 -30.18 31.72 26.40
N GLN A 6 -29.70 31.52 27.63
CA GLN A 6 -28.37 30.96 27.87
C GLN A 6 -28.43 29.49 27.48
N ALA A 7 -27.49 29.04 26.64
CA ALA A 7 -27.35 27.63 26.30
C ALA A 7 -27.18 26.83 27.61
N THR A 8 -28.00 25.80 27.78
CA THR A 8 -28.00 24.96 28.99
C THR A 8 -26.68 24.21 29.09
N GLU A 9 -26.12 24.14 30.30
CA GLU A 9 -24.90 23.41 30.68
C GLU A 9 -24.70 22.04 30.01
N PRO A 10 -25.73 21.18 29.84
CA PRO A 10 -25.57 19.91 29.13
C PRO A 10 -25.18 20.04 27.65
N ALA A 11 -25.63 21.06 26.92
CA ALA A 11 -25.26 21.28 25.51
C ALA A 11 -23.82 21.80 25.36
N ALA A 12 -23.35 22.57 26.35
CA ALA A 12 -21.95 22.99 26.44
C ALA A 12 -21.04 21.80 26.80
N GLN A 13 -21.49 20.91 27.70
CA GLN A 13 -20.76 19.70 28.07
C GLN A 13 -20.70 18.68 26.92
N GLU A 14 -21.76 18.53 26.12
CA GLU A 14 -21.78 17.66 24.94
C GLU A 14 -20.85 18.16 23.83
N SER A 15 -20.79 19.47 23.59
CA SER A 15 -19.85 20.07 22.64
C SER A 15 -18.39 20.01 23.12
N VAL A 16 -18.15 20.12 24.43
CA VAL A 16 -16.83 19.88 25.04
C VAL A 16 -16.46 18.40 24.98
N GLN A 17 -17.38 17.47 25.26
CA GLN A 17 -17.14 16.03 25.12
C GLN A 17 -16.89 15.65 23.66
N ALA A 18 -17.60 16.24 22.68
CA ALA A 18 -17.33 16.05 21.25
C ALA A 18 -15.96 16.60 20.84
N ALA A 19 -15.48 17.68 21.48
CA ALA A 19 -14.14 18.23 21.26
C ALA A 19 -13.03 17.41 21.96
N VAL A 20 -13.35 16.77 23.11
CA VAL A 20 -12.43 15.95 23.92
C VAL A 20 -12.38 14.48 23.44
N GLN A 21 -13.44 13.98 22.79
CA GLN A 21 -13.45 12.75 21.99
C GLN A 21 -12.57 12.95 20.75
N LYS A 22 -11.28 13.09 21.00
CA LYS A 22 -10.24 13.33 20.02
C LYS A 22 -10.13 12.08 19.16
N LYS A 23 -10.96 12.04 18.11
CA LYS A 23 -10.87 11.13 16.97
C LYS A 23 -9.39 10.94 16.68
N THR A 24 -8.84 9.77 17.00
CA THR A 24 -7.40 9.50 16.85
C THR A 24 -7.00 9.97 15.47
N ALA A 25 -6.17 11.03 15.43
CA ALA A 25 -5.90 11.72 14.19
C ALA A 25 -5.21 10.75 13.23
N VAL A 26 -5.94 10.34 12.19
CA VAL A 26 -5.45 9.42 11.17
C VAL A 26 -4.17 9.97 10.57
N LYS A 27 -3.15 9.13 10.44
CA LYS A 27 -1.85 9.49 9.88
C LYS A 27 -1.74 8.95 8.46
N ILE A 28 -1.69 9.85 7.48
CA ILE A 28 -1.51 9.48 6.08
C ILE A 28 -0.14 9.95 5.59
N VAL A 29 0.61 9.05 4.94
CA VAL A 29 1.87 9.39 4.27
C VAL A 29 1.65 9.42 2.77
N ALA A 30 2.03 10.49 2.10
CA ALA A 30 1.87 10.63 0.66
C ALA A 30 3.21 10.66 -0.07
N PHE A 31 3.52 9.64 -0.86
CA PHE A 31 4.65 9.61 -1.78
C PHE A 31 4.26 10.27 -3.10
N VAL A 32 4.85 11.43 -3.40
CA VAL A 32 4.47 12.22 -4.57
C VAL A 32 5.66 12.48 -5.49
N CYS A 33 5.43 12.51 -6.80
CA CYS A 33 6.47 12.95 -7.73
C CYS A 33 6.71 14.46 -7.63
N ASN A 34 7.96 14.87 -7.79
CA ASN A 34 8.40 16.26 -7.75
C ASN A 34 7.77 17.10 -8.88
N TRP A 35 7.65 16.54 -10.09
CA TRP A 35 7.35 17.31 -11.29
C TRP A 35 5.86 17.65 -11.46
N CYS A 36 4.96 16.77 -11.04
CA CYS A 36 3.53 16.93 -11.28
C CYS A 36 2.76 17.02 -9.97
N THR A 37 2.71 15.93 -9.20
CA THR A 37 1.85 15.88 -8.01
C THR A 37 2.32 16.81 -6.91
N TYR A 38 3.63 16.94 -6.68
CA TYR A 38 4.15 17.91 -5.69
C TYR A 38 3.79 19.34 -6.08
N ALA A 39 3.96 19.70 -7.36
CA ALA A 39 3.53 21.00 -7.88
C ALA A 39 2.01 21.21 -7.78
N GLY A 40 1.20 20.17 -7.99
CA GLY A 40 -0.25 20.21 -7.79
C GLY A 40 -0.64 20.41 -6.32
N ALA A 41 0.11 19.83 -5.38
CA ALA A 41 -0.05 20.06 -3.95
C ALA A 41 0.37 21.48 -3.55
N ASP A 42 1.47 21.99 -4.11
CA ASP A 42 1.90 23.38 -3.91
C ASP A 42 0.86 24.36 -4.48
N LEU A 43 0.29 24.06 -5.65
CA LEU A 43 -0.78 24.85 -6.25
C LEU A 43 -2.04 24.86 -5.38
N ALA A 44 -2.39 23.74 -4.72
CA ALA A 44 -3.48 23.72 -3.76
C ALA A 44 -3.20 24.67 -2.57
N GLY A 45 -1.95 24.70 -2.10
CA GLY A 45 -1.50 25.63 -1.06
C GLY A 45 -1.57 27.11 -1.49
N THR A 46 -1.02 27.46 -2.65
CA THR A 46 -1.04 28.85 -3.15
C THR A 46 -2.44 29.32 -3.53
N SER A 47 -3.30 28.40 -3.99
CA SER A 47 -4.72 28.65 -4.25
C SER A 47 -5.57 28.66 -2.98
N ARG A 48 -4.96 28.48 -1.80
CA ARG A 48 -5.63 28.46 -0.48
C ARG A 48 -6.75 27.42 -0.38
N MET A 49 -6.65 26.34 -1.15
CA MET A 49 -7.60 25.23 -1.11
C MET A 49 -7.49 24.51 0.23
N GLN A 50 -8.63 24.34 0.89
CA GLN A 50 -8.69 23.62 2.16
C GLN A 50 -8.89 22.13 1.89
N TYR A 51 -8.12 21.31 2.59
CA TYR A 51 -8.27 19.86 2.66
C TYR A 51 -7.82 19.38 4.04
N ARG A 52 -8.10 18.13 4.39
CA ARG A 52 -7.79 17.57 5.70
C ARG A 52 -6.28 17.61 6.03
N PRO A 53 -5.87 18.07 7.23
CA PRO A 53 -4.45 18.27 7.60
C PRO A 53 -3.72 16.98 8.01
N ASN A 54 -4.25 15.81 7.65
CA ASN A 54 -3.80 14.51 8.11
C ASN A 54 -2.69 13.89 7.25
N VAL A 55 -2.36 14.53 6.12
CA VAL A 55 -1.39 14.03 5.14
C VAL A 55 0.01 14.61 5.38
N ARG A 56 1.03 13.77 5.32
CA ARG A 56 2.45 14.15 5.32
C ARG A 56 3.09 13.76 4.01
N VAL A 57 3.51 14.76 3.25
CA VAL A 57 4.04 14.58 1.90
C VAL A 57 5.52 14.22 1.96
N VAL A 58 5.89 13.13 1.28
CA VAL A 58 7.24 12.68 1.02
C VAL A 58 7.52 12.85 -0.47
N ARG A 59 8.46 13.72 -0.78
CA ARG A 59 8.81 14.06 -2.15
C ARG A 59 9.77 13.02 -2.74
N LEU A 60 9.40 12.49 -3.91
CA LEU A 60 10.25 11.65 -4.75
C LEU A 60 10.53 12.37 -6.07
N THR A 61 11.68 12.12 -6.69
CA THR A 61 11.95 12.65 -8.04
C THR A 61 10.93 12.14 -9.05
N CYS A 62 10.59 10.85 -8.99
CA CYS A 62 9.58 10.21 -9.83
C CYS A 62 8.81 9.15 -9.05
N THR A 63 7.55 8.91 -9.41
CA THR A 63 6.81 7.73 -8.94
C THR A 63 7.44 6.42 -9.39
N GLY A 64 8.24 6.42 -10.47
CA GLY A 64 9.01 5.24 -10.88
C GLY A 64 10.02 4.75 -9.83
N ARG A 65 10.35 5.58 -8.82
CA ARG A 65 11.16 5.19 -7.66
C ARG A 65 10.36 4.48 -6.57
N ILE A 66 9.03 4.43 -6.67
CA ILE A 66 8.21 3.74 -5.68
C ILE A 66 8.54 2.24 -5.70
N ASP A 67 8.79 1.73 -4.51
CA ASP A 67 9.11 0.35 -4.18
C ASP A 67 8.14 -0.12 -3.10
N PRO A 68 7.68 -1.38 -3.08
CA PRO A 68 6.67 -1.80 -2.11
C PRO A 68 7.21 -1.75 -0.68
N LEU A 69 8.53 -1.84 -0.50
CA LEU A 69 9.14 -1.68 0.81
C LEU A 69 8.90 -0.29 1.40
N PHE A 70 8.73 0.75 0.57
CA PHE A 70 8.38 2.08 1.08
C PHE A 70 6.98 2.14 1.67
N LEU A 71 6.02 1.43 1.05
CA LEU A 71 4.64 1.35 1.57
C LEU A 71 4.64 0.57 2.89
N VAL A 72 5.29 -0.59 2.90
CA VAL A 72 5.43 -1.43 4.10
C VAL A 72 6.13 -0.66 5.22
N LYS A 73 7.21 0.07 4.92
CA LYS A 73 7.93 0.89 5.91
C LYS A 73 7.08 2.04 6.47
N ALA A 74 6.19 2.62 5.66
CA ALA A 74 5.26 3.63 6.14
C ALA A 74 4.29 3.02 7.19
N PHE A 75 3.75 1.83 6.92
CA PHE A 75 2.92 1.10 7.88
C PHE A 75 3.72 0.65 9.12
N GLU A 76 4.97 0.24 8.96
CA GLU A 76 5.92 -0.05 10.06
C GLU A 76 6.03 1.13 11.03
N ASN A 77 6.09 2.35 10.51
CA ASN A 77 6.21 3.56 11.30
C ASN A 77 4.86 4.08 11.84
N GLY A 78 3.77 3.31 11.67
CA GLY A 78 2.45 3.63 12.19
C GLY A 78 1.63 4.60 11.32
N ALA A 79 1.82 4.56 10.00
CA ALA A 79 0.86 5.16 9.08
C ALA A 79 -0.45 4.35 9.06
N ASP A 80 -1.58 5.03 9.04
CA ASP A 80 -2.91 4.41 8.92
C ASP A 80 -3.32 4.23 7.45
N GLY A 81 -2.73 5.04 6.56
CA GLY A 81 -2.92 4.98 5.12
C GLY A 81 -1.75 5.61 4.36
N VAL A 82 -1.65 5.25 3.07
CA VAL A 82 -0.59 5.70 2.18
C VAL A 82 -1.18 6.19 0.86
N ILE A 83 -0.75 7.36 0.41
CA ILE A 83 -1.06 7.87 -0.94
C ILE A 83 0.20 7.74 -1.80
N VAL A 84 0.05 7.23 -3.02
CA VAL A 84 1.08 7.25 -4.05
C VAL A 84 0.52 8.00 -5.25
N SER A 85 1.15 9.11 -5.64
CA SER A 85 0.67 9.87 -6.79
C SER A 85 1.79 10.43 -7.66
N GLY A 86 1.54 10.41 -8.97
CA GLY A 86 2.49 10.87 -9.99
C GLY A 86 1.86 11.58 -11.16
N CYS A 87 2.68 11.85 -12.18
CA CYS A 87 2.22 12.40 -13.45
C CYS A 87 1.26 11.44 -14.17
N HIS A 88 0.36 11.99 -14.97
CA HIS A 88 -0.53 11.21 -15.83
C HIS A 88 0.24 10.29 -16.79
N PRO A 89 -0.30 9.11 -17.12
CA PRO A 89 0.28 8.24 -18.13
C PRO A 89 0.46 9.00 -19.46
N GLY A 90 1.71 9.08 -19.94
CA GLY A 90 2.08 9.87 -21.13
C GLY A 90 2.85 11.15 -20.78
N ASP A 91 2.57 11.75 -19.63
CA ASP A 91 3.14 13.05 -19.21
C ASP A 91 4.29 12.89 -18.21
N CYS A 92 4.92 11.71 -18.16
CA CYS A 92 6.01 11.50 -17.23
C CYS A 92 7.23 12.32 -17.64
N HIS A 93 7.76 13.13 -16.72
CA HIS A 93 9.02 13.84 -16.94
C HIS A 93 10.18 12.90 -17.34
N TYR A 94 10.18 11.67 -16.82
CA TYR A 94 11.16 10.64 -17.16
C TYR A 94 10.63 9.63 -18.18
N VAL A 95 9.69 10.04 -19.03
CA VAL A 95 9.08 9.29 -20.14
C VAL A 95 8.22 8.10 -19.69
N ALA A 96 8.79 7.16 -18.94
CA ALA A 96 8.14 5.90 -18.60
C ALA A 96 8.05 5.55 -17.10
N GLY A 97 8.59 6.40 -16.22
CA GLY A 97 8.67 6.12 -14.78
C GLY A 97 7.31 5.77 -14.14
N ASN A 98 6.26 6.50 -14.49
CA ASN A 98 4.90 6.24 -14.01
C ASN A 98 4.32 4.92 -14.54
N TYR A 99 4.64 4.49 -15.77
CA TYR A 99 4.21 3.18 -16.27
C TYR A 99 4.84 2.03 -15.48
N HIS A 100 6.11 2.17 -15.07
CA HIS A 100 6.74 1.18 -14.19
C HIS A 100 6.04 1.13 -12.83
N ALA A 101 5.74 2.29 -12.23
CA ALA A 101 4.97 2.39 -10.99
C ALA A 101 3.58 1.74 -11.12
N ARG A 102 2.88 1.98 -12.22
CA ARG A 102 1.55 1.40 -12.51
C ARG A 102 1.60 -0.13 -12.58
N ARG A 103 2.57 -0.69 -13.31
CA ARG A 103 2.72 -2.16 -13.43
C ARG A 103 3.04 -2.77 -12.08
N ARG A 104 3.98 -2.18 -11.35
CA ARG A 104 4.36 -2.58 -10.00
C ARG A 104 3.18 -2.54 -9.04
N TRP A 105 2.36 -1.49 -9.08
CA TRP A 105 1.18 -1.35 -8.24
C TRP A 105 0.22 -2.53 -8.37
N VAL A 106 -0.04 -3.03 -9.59
CA VAL A 106 -0.91 -4.19 -9.80
C VAL A 106 -0.39 -5.43 -9.07
N PHE A 107 0.93 -5.66 -9.07
CA PHE A 107 1.54 -6.76 -8.32
C PHE A 107 1.56 -6.49 -6.81
N PHE A 108 1.82 -5.26 -6.40
CA PHE A 108 1.94 -4.90 -4.99
C PHE A 108 0.60 -4.99 -4.28
N LYS A 109 -0.49 -4.69 -4.97
CA LYS A 109 -1.84 -4.82 -4.44
C LYS A 109 -2.08 -6.24 -3.89
N SER A 110 -1.79 -7.27 -4.69
CA SER A 110 -1.92 -8.67 -4.24
C SER A 110 -0.95 -9.05 -3.12
N LEU A 111 0.25 -8.46 -3.09
CA LEU A 111 1.21 -8.69 -2.01
C LEU A 111 0.75 -8.06 -0.69
N LEU A 112 0.18 -6.85 -0.73
CA LEU A 112 -0.33 -6.13 0.44
C LEU A 112 -1.47 -6.91 1.10
N ASP A 113 -2.42 -7.41 0.32
CA ASP A 113 -3.50 -8.26 0.83
C ASP A 113 -2.95 -9.54 1.48
N PHE A 114 -1.96 -10.19 0.83
CA PHE A 114 -1.32 -11.39 1.36
C PHE A 114 -0.64 -11.17 2.72
N VAL A 115 0.00 -10.01 2.93
CA VAL A 115 0.64 -9.67 4.22
C VAL A 115 -0.34 -9.08 5.25
N GLY A 116 -1.64 -9.02 4.93
CA GLY A 116 -2.68 -8.52 5.84
C GLY A 116 -2.81 -7.00 5.92
N ILE A 117 -2.32 -6.27 4.91
CA ILE A 117 -2.58 -4.84 4.75
C ILE A 117 -3.83 -4.66 3.88
N ASP A 118 -4.86 -4.04 4.43
CA ASP A 118 -6.09 -3.72 3.69
C ASP A 118 -5.76 -2.77 2.52
N GLU A 119 -6.03 -3.22 1.30
CA GLU A 119 -5.79 -2.47 0.07
C GLU A 119 -6.45 -1.09 0.06
N ARG A 120 -7.58 -0.93 0.77
CA ARG A 120 -8.31 0.34 0.90
C ARG A 120 -7.55 1.40 1.70
N ARG A 121 -6.45 1.03 2.37
CA ARG A 121 -5.53 1.96 3.04
C ARG A 121 -4.49 2.56 2.09
N VAL A 122 -4.38 2.05 0.87
CA VAL A 122 -3.41 2.52 -0.11
C VAL A 122 -4.11 3.14 -1.33
N PHE A 123 -3.85 4.42 -1.56
CA PHE A 123 -4.46 5.21 -2.62
C PHE A 123 -3.44 5.44 -3.72
N PHE A 124 -3.74 4.98 -4.92
CA PHE A 124 -2.90 5.20 -6.09
C PHE A 124 -3.62 6.15 -7.06
N SER A 125 -3.05 7.32 -7.33
CA SER A 125 -3.67 8.35 -8.18
C SER A 125 -2.68 9.01 -9.13
N TRP A 126 -3.20 9.72 -10.13
CA TRP A 126 -2.42 10.53 -11.05
C TRP A 126 -2.87 11.97 -10.96
N VAL A 127 -1.98 12.87 -10.57
CA VAL A 127 -2.27 14.30 -10.36
C VAL A 127 -1.22 15.12 -11.10
N SER A 128 -1.68 15.92 -12.05
CA SER A 128 -0.88 16.87 -12.81
C SER A 128 -0.52 18.11 -11.96
N ALA A 129 0.42 18.91 -12.44
CA ALA A 129 0.81 20.16 -11.77
C ALA A 129 -0.34 21.18 -11.66
N SER A 130 -1.32 21.12 -12.56
CA SER A 130 -2.46 22.06 -12.61
C SER A 130 -3.74 21.51 -11.96
N GLU A 131 -3.69 20.30 -11.39
CA GLU A 131 -4.85 19.60 -10.82
C GLU A 131 -4.96 19.76 -9.29
N ALA A 132 -4.85 20.99 -8.78
CA ALA A 132 -4.92 21.27 -7.35
C ALA A 132 -6.24 20.81 -6.68
N ASN A 133 -7.37 21.02 -7.35
CA ASN A 133 -8.68 20.55 -6.88
C ASN A 133 -8.72 19.03 -6.71
N LYS A 134 -8.07 18.29 -7.63
CA LYS A 134 -8.01 16.83 -7.59
C LYS A 134 -7.14 16.35 -6.44
N TRP A 135 -6.03 17.04 -6.17
CA TRP A 135 -5.19 16.77 -5.00
C TRP A 135 -5.96 16.92 -3.70
N ALA A 136 -6.62 18.07 -3.50
CA ALA A 136 -7.42 18.33 -2.31
C ALA A 136 -8.50 17.25 -2.09
N LYS A 137 -9.25 16.94 -3.16
CA LYS A 137 -10.27 15.87 -3.14
C LYS A 137 -9.69 14.50 -2.81
N LEU A 138 -8.55 14.14 -3.40
CA LEU A 138 -7.86 12.88 -3.12
C LEU A 138 -7.47 12.75 -1.65
N VAL A 139 -6.95 13.83 -1.05
CA VAL A 139 -6.58 13.84 0.37
C VAL A 139 -7.81 13.66 1.25
N ASP A 140 -8.89 14.39 0.97
CA ASP A 140 -10.13 14.28 1.75
C ASP A 140 -10.75 12.89 1.65
N GLU A 141 -10.84 12.33 0.44
CA GLU A 141 -11.32 10.96 0.21
C GLU A 141 -10.46 9.92 0.94
N ALA A 142 -9.14 10.09 0.94
CA ALA A 142 -8.22 9.18 1.62
C ALA A 142 -8.40 9.25 3.14
N VAL A 143 -8.50 10.46 3.70
CA VAL A 143 -8.73 10.65 5.14
C VAL A 143 -10.08 10.08 5.56
N GLU A 144 -11.14 10.33 4.82
CA GLU A 144 -12.47 9.80 5.11
C GLU A 144 -12.47 8.27 5.08
N THR A 145 -11.92 7.67 4.02
CA THR A 145 -11.85 6.22 3.86
C THR A 145 -11.06 5.59 5.00
N VAL A 146 -9.85 6.07 5.28
CA VAL A 146 -8.99 5.50 6.34
C VAL A 146 -9.60 5.71 7.73
N THR A 147 -10.28 6.84 7.95
CA THR A 147 -11.03 7.08 9.18
C THR A 147 -12.13 6.04 9.38
N GLY A 148 -12.87 5.69 8.33
CA GLY A 148 -13.89 4.64 8.37
C GLY A 148 -13.33 3.24 8.64
N LEU A 149 -12.08 2.98 8.25
CA LEU A 149 -11.37 1.72 8.54
C LEU A 149 -10.79 1.66 9.96
N GLY A 150 -10.72 2.79 10.67
CA GLY A 150 -10.07 2.89 11.97
C GLY A 150 -8.53 2.85 11.90
N PRO A 151 -7.87 2.98 13.05
CA PRO A 151 -6.41 2.98 13.13
C PRO A 151 -5.80 1.64 12.71
N TYR A 152 -4.64 1.68 12.04
CA TYR A 152 -3.91 0.47 11.64
C TYR A 152 -2.75 0.19 12.61
N THR A 153 -2.98 -0.70 13.57
CA THR A 153 -1.98 -1.01 14.61
C THR A 153 -1.23 -2.32 14.38
N GLN A 154 -1.78 -3.24 13.58
CA GLN A 154 -1.27 -4.62 13.44
C GLN A 154 0.19 -4.68 13.02
N TYR A 155 0.57 -3.98 11.95
CA TYR A 155 1.94 -4.01 11.44
C TYR A 155 2.92 -3.30 12.39
N LYS A 156 2.46 -2.22 13.03
CA LYS A 156 3.24 -1.52 14.05
C LYS A 156 3.50 -2.42 15.26
N MET A 157 2.48 -3.12 15.76
CA MET A 157 2.62 -4.05 16.89
C MET A 157 3.62 -5.17 16.59
N LEU A 158 3.54 -5.78 15.40
CA LEU A 158 4.52 -6.79 14.96
C LEU A 158 5.95 -6.25 14.96
N THR A 159 6.13 -5.00 14.54
CA THR A 159 7.45 -4.37 14.48
C THR A 159 7.94 -3.96 15.87
N ASP A 160 7.08 -3.40 16.71
CA ASP A 160 7.41 -3.03 18.08
C ASP A 160 7.82 -4.27 18.87
N THR A 161 7.12 -5.40 18.68
CA THR A 161 7.55 -6.71 19.19
C THR A 161 8.92 -7.09 18.64
N ARG A 162 9.15 -7.05 17.32
CA ARG A 162 10.48 -7.37 16.75
C ARG A 162 11.58 -6.50 17.36
N ARG A 163 11.38 -5.17 17.42
CA ARG A 163 12.37 -4.21 17.94
C ARG A 163 12.65 -4.40 19.42
N ALA A 164 11.66 -4.82 20.20
CA ALA A 164 11.88 -5.16 21.61
C ALA A 164 12.81 -6.39 21.75
N TRP A 165 12.79 -7.30 20.78
CA TRP A 165 13.61 -8.51 20.76
C TRP A 165 14.98 -8.28 20.10
N GLU A 166 15.12 -7.24 19.27
CA GLU A 166 16.30 -6.94 18.46
C GLU A 166 17.61 -6.71 19.26
N PRO A 167 17.59 -6.14 20.48
CA PRO A 167 18.77 -6.05 21.34
C PRO A 167 19.22 -7.40 21.94
N GLU A 168 18.31 -8.37 22.06
CA GLU A 168 18.58 -9.72 22.60
C GLU A 168 18.98 -10.72 21.50
N MET A 169 19.01 -10.24 20.26
CA MET A 169 19.21 -11.04 19.06
C MET A 169 20.71 -11.06 18.67
N PRO A 170 21.37 -12.22 18.68
CA PRO A 170 22.84 -12.33 18.50
C PRO A 170 23.35 -12.10 17.06
N TRP A 171 22.54 -11.55 16.15
CA TRP A 171 22.73 -11.63 14.70
C TRP A 171 23.40 -10.42 14.06
N SER A 172 24.04 -9.53 14.82
CA SER A 172 24.59 -8.28 14.27
C SER A 172 25.85 -8.43 13.41
N GLU A 173 26.46 -9.62 13.24
CA GLU A 173 27.75 -9.72 12.53
C GLU A 173 27.95 -10.85 11.52
N ALA A 174 27.02 -11.78 11.31
CA ALA A 174 27.21 -12.80 10.29
C ALA A 174 25.88 -13.21 9.64
N TRP A 175 25.82 -13.02 8.32
CA TRP A 175 24.96 -13.77 7.41
C TRP A 175 24.80 -15.22 7.91
N ALA A 176 23.67 -15.58 8.51
CA ALA A 176 23.56 -16.86 9.20
C ALA A 176 22.93 -17.95 8.33
N PRO A 177 23.59 -19.12 8.20
CA PRO A 177 22.89 -20.37 7.97
C PRO A 177 22.29 -20.86 9.30
N GLY A 178 20.99 -20.68 9.49
CA GLY A 178 20.20 -21.38 10.52
C GLY A 178 19.91 -20.61 11.81
N ILE A 179 18.67 -20.75 12.32
CA ILE A 179 18.21 -20.32 13.66
C ILE A 179 19.07 -21.04 14.71
N PRO A 180 19.67 -20.36 15.72
CA PRO A 180 20.51 -20.99 16.72
C PRO A 180 19.57 -21.79 17.61
N GLU A 181 19.97 -23.02 17.88
CA GLU A 181 19.20 -23.93 18.72
C GLU A 181 19.10 -23.34 20.13
N GLY A 182 17.88 -23.25 20.68
CA GLY A 182 17.65 -22.79 22.06
C GLY A 182 17.21 -21.32 22.24
N VAL A 183 16.96 -20.55 21.17
CA VAL A 183 16.30 -19.24 21.30
C VAL A 183 14.81 -19.44 21.64
N PRO A 184 14.30 -18.95 22.78
CA PRO A 184 12.88 -19.06 23.12
C PRO A 184 12.07 -18.20 22.15
N LEU A 185 11.24 -18.80 21.30
CA LEU A 185 10.31 -18.04 20.45
C LEU A 185 9.13 -17.54 21.30
N PRO A 186 8.54 -16.38 20.98
CA PRO A 186 7.32 -15.93 21.67
C PRO A 186 6.22 -16.97 21.50
N GLU A 187 5.40 -17.13 22.54
CA GLU A 187 4.19 -17.94 22.46
C GLU A 187 3.33 -17.43 21.29
N PRO A 188 2.96 -18.30 20.34
CA PRO A 188 2.28 -17.89 19.12
C PRO A 188 0.92 -17.28 19.45
N THR A 189 0.60 -16.14 18.83
CA THR A 189 -0.73 -15.53 18.94
C THR A 189 -1.79 -16.41 18.27
N PRO A 190 -3.10 -16.18 18.53
CA PRO A 190 -4.16 -16.89 17.82
C PRO A 190 -4.06 -16.78 16.29
N LEU A 191 -3.54 -15.64 15.78
CA LEU A 191 -3.30 -15.46 14.35
C LEU A 191 -2.11 -16.31 13.86
N ASP A 192 -1.02 -16.38 14.63
CA ASP A 192 0.14 -17.21 14.29
C ASP A 192 -0.26 -18.69 14.20
N LEU A 193 -1.09 -19.16 15.14
CA LEU A 193 -1.65 -20.51 15.13
C LEU A 193 -2.53 -20.76 13.90
N ALA A 194 -3.38 -19.80 13.55
CA ALA A 194 -4.25 -19.89 12.37
C ALA A 194 -3.44 -19.91 11.05
N VAL A 195 -2.41 -19.08 10.94
CA VAL A 195 -1.51 -19.04 9.77
C VAL A 195 -0.73 -20.35 9.66
N ARG A 196 -0.17 -20.87 10.77
CA ARG A 196 0.54 -22.16 10.80
C ARG A 196 -0.37 -23.31 10.40
N ALA A 197 -1.60 -23.35 10.92
CA ALA A 197 -2.60 -24.36 10.55
C ALA A 197 -2.93 -24.31 9.05
N LYS A 198 -3.11 -23.09 8.50
CA LYS A 198 -3.39 -22.92 7.07
C LYS A 198 -2.20 -23.28 6.19
N ALA A 199 -0.99 -22.91 6.60
CA ALA A 199 0.23 -23.29 5.90
C ALA A 199 0.40 -24.82 5.87
N LYS A 200 0.12 -25.50 6.99
CA LYS A 200 0.13 -26.97 7.07
C LYS A 200 -0.89 -27.60 6.11
N GLU A 201 -2.13 -27.11 6.10
CA GLU A 201 -3.17 -27.57 5.16
C GLU A 201 -2.73 -27.43 3.69
N ILE A 202 -2.10 -26.30 3.32
CA ILE A 202 -1.62 -26.05 1.96
C ILE A 202 -0.50 -27.02 1.58
N LEU A 203 0.44 -27.27 2.50
CA LEU A 203 1.56 -28.19 2.28
C LEU A 203 1.07 -29.65 2.15
N GLU A 204 0.11 -30.05 2.96
CA GLU A 204 -0.45 -31.42 2.94
C GLU A 204 -1.35 -31.67 1.72
N THR A 205 -2.16 -30.68 1.33
CA THR A 205 -3.13 -30.85 0.23
C THR A 205 -2.58 -30.45 -1.13
N GLY A 206 -1.49 -29.68 -1.18
CA GLY A 206 -0.97 -29.05 -2.40
C GLY A 206 -1.92 -28.05 -3.06
N LYS A 207 -3.09 -27.78 -2.44
CA LYS A 207 -4.11 -26.89 -2.98
C LYS A 207 -3.86 -25.48 -2.46
N ARG A 208 -3.54 -24.57 -3.38
CA ARG A 208 -3.49 -23.15 -3.07
C ARG A 208 -4.90 -22.69 -2.65
N PRO A 209 -5.04 -21.91 -1.57
CA PRO A 209 -6.36 -21.40 -1.17
C PRO A 209 -6.92 -20.58 -2.32
N GLU A 210 -8.20 -20.80 -2.64
CA GLU A 210 -8.87 -19.96 -3.62
C GLU A 210 -8.83 -18.51 -3.13
N PRO A 211 -8.48 -17.55 -4.01
CA PRO A 211 -8.57 -16.14 -3.65
C PRO A 211 -10.01 -15.88 -3.19
N ARG A 212 -10.17 -15.24 -2.02
CA ARG A 212 -11.51 -14.87 -1.53
C ARG A 212 -12.17 -14.03 -2.62
N ARG A 213 -13.19 -14.58 -3.28
CA ARG A 213 -14.08 -13.76 -4.10
C ARG A 213 -14.72 -12.74 -3.15
N PRO A 214 -14.73 -11.45 -3.47
CA PRO A 214 -15.49 -10.50 -2.68
C PRO A 214 -16.93 -11.01 -2.60
N THR A 215 -17.47 -11.08 -1.38
CA THR A 215 -18.84 -11.51 -1.16
C THR A 215 -19.78 -10.57 -1.91
N ALA A 216 -20.82 -11.13 -2.55
CA ALA A 216 -21.77 -10.41 -3.38
C ALA A 216 -22.56 -9.30 -2.65
N GLY A 217 -22.32 -9.08 -1.34
CA GLY A 217 -22.93 -8.02 -0.53
C GLY A 217 -22.16 -6.69 -0.50
N GLY A 218 -21.01 -6.58 -1.17
CA GLY A 218 -20.21 -5.34 -1.23
C GLY A 218 -20.28 -4.58 -2.56
N ALA A 219 -21.15 -4.99 -3.49
CA ALA A 219 -21.31 -4.35 -4.80
C ALA A 219 -22.27 -3.15 -4.76
N GLY A 220 -22.29 -2.41 -3.66
CA GLY A 220 -22.98 -1.12 -3.53
C GLY A 220 -22.08 0.00 -4.02
N GLU A 221 -22.34 0.48 -5.23
CA GLU A 221 -21.97 1.82 -5.73
C GLU A 221 -20.50 2.27 -5.62
N ALA A 222 -19.60 1.53 -6.26
CA ALA A 222 -18.41 2.15 -6.85
C ALA A 222 -18.74 2.70 -8.25
N ARG A 223 -19.74 3.59 -8.37
CA ARG A 223 -19.91 4.40 -9.59
C ARG A 223 -18.95 5.56 -9.55
N GLY A 224 -17.92 5.50 -10.39
CA GLY A 224 -17.13 6.67 -10.79
C GLY A 224 -15.79 6.90 -10.08
N ARG A 225 -14.85 5.94 -10.14
CA ARG A 225 -13.42 6.22 -9.88
C ARG A 225 -12.44 5.66 -10.92
N ASP A 226 -12.93 5.20 -12.06
CA ASP A 226 -12.08 4.81 -13.19
C ASP A 226 -12.22 5.82 -14.33
N GLY A 227 -11.59 6.97 -14.16
CA GLY A 227 -11.23 7.82 -15.29
C GLY A 227 -10.21 7.08 -16.15
N ASP A 228 -10.70 6.47 -17.23
CA ASP A 228 -9.93 5.99 -18.39
C ASP A 228 -9.05 4.74 -18.21
N LEU A 229 -9.57 3.71 -17.52
CA LEU A 229 -9.10 2.35 -17.70
C LEU A 229 -9.94 1.62 -18.75
N ARG A 230 -9.80 2.00 -20.03
CA ARG A 230 -10.34 1.15 -21.11
C ARG A 230 -9.64 -0.21 -21.05
N PRO A 231 -10.38 -1.33 -21.06
CA PRO A 231 -9.76 -2.64 -21.20
C PRO A 231 -9.05 -2.67 -22.55
N LEU A 232 -7.75 -2.94 -22.54
CA LEU A 232 -7.02 -3.28 -23.77
C LEU A 232 -7.75 -4.48 -24.38
N GLN A 233 -8.49 -4.24 -25.47
CA GLN A 233 -8.97 -5.29 -26.34
C GLN A 233 -7.78 -6.18 -26.64
N ARG A 234 -7.88 -7.46 -26.27
CA ARG A 234 -6.90 -8.48 -26.65
C ARG A 234 -6.86 -8.50 -28.17
N ARG A 235 -5.95 -7.75 -28.79
CA ARG A 235 -5.62 -7.94 -30.20
C ARG A 235 -5.08 -9.37 -30.30
N ARG A 236 -5.86 -10.25 -30.95
CA ARG A 236 -5.36 -11.56 -31.40
C ARG A 236 -4.12 -11.27 -32.25
N LEU A 237 -2.96 -11.75 -31.82
CA LEU A 237 -1.81 -11.80 -32.69
C LEU A 237 -2.15 -12.73 -33.87
N PRO A 238 -1.86 -12.36 -35.12
CA PRO A 238 -2.08 -13.24 -36.25
C PRO A 238 -1.22 -14.50 -36.08
N SER A 239 -1.82 -15.65 -36.36
CA SER A 239 -1.18 -16.96 -36.38
C SER A 239 -0.08 -17.00 -37.44
N GLY A 240 1.15 -16.68 -37.05
CA GLY A 240 2.35 -16.84 -37.86
C GLY A 240 3.06 -18.14 -37.52
N ASN A 241 3.46 -18.88 -38.55
CA ASN A 241 4.10 -20.19 -38.54
C ASN A 241 5.17 -20.39 -37.45
N VAL A 242 5.04 -21.50 -36.71
CA VAL A 242 6.08 -22.04 -35.83
C VAL A 242 7.12 -22.77 -36.70
N ALA A 243 8.08 -22.02 -37.24
CA ALA A 243 9.31 -22.56 -37.81
C ALA A 243 10.49 -21.94 -37.05
N GLY A 244 10.85 -22.54 -35.91
CA GLY A 244 11.94 -22.04 -35.06
C GLY A 244 12.20 -22.79 -33.76
N ALA A 245 11.56 -23.95 -33.56
CA ALA A 245 11.68 -24.75 -32.33
C ALA A 245 12.81 -25.81 -32.37
N SER A 246 13.84 -25.62 -33.19
CA SER A 246 14.97 -26.57 -33.30
C SER A 246 16.28 -26.11 -32.66
N HIS A 247 16.40 -24.85 -32.23
CA HIS A 247 17.66 -24.31 -31.68
C HIS A 247 17.78 -24.31 -30.15
N ALA A 248 16.74 -24.74 -29.41
CA ALA A 248 16.75 -24.78 -27.94
C ALA A 248 17.03 -26.17 -27.34
N ARG A 249 17.52 -27.14 -28.13
CA ARG A 249 17.87 -28.49 -27.64
C ARG A 249 19.37 -28.77 -27.54
N ASN A 250 20.25 -27.86 -27.93
CA ASN A 250 21.71 -28.08 -27.91
C ASN A 250 22.48 -27.32 -26.80
N ALA A 251 21.81 -26.67 -25.86
CA ALA A 251 22.45 -25.91 -24.78
C ALA A 251 22.54 -26.65 -23.42
N LEU A 252 22.15 -27.93 -23.35
CA LEU A 252 22.13 -28.73 -22.11
C LEU A 252 23.12 -29.91 -22.11
N ALA A 253 23.98 -30.01 -23.11
CA ALA A 253 24.97 -31.10 -23.24
C ALA A 253 26.43 -30.70 -22.90
N GLN A 254 26.71 -29.46 -22.47
CA GLN A 254 28.08 -28.98 -22.23
C GLN A 254 28.44 -28.66 -20.75
N VAL A 255 27.68 -29.15 -19.77
CA VAL A 255 27.99 -28.93 -18.33
C VAL A 255 28.22 -30.25 -17.56
N ARG A 256 28.73 -31.28 -18.24
CA ARG A 256 29.22 -32.52 -17.61
C ARG A 256 30.50 -32.98 -18.28
N GLY A 257 31.63 -32.36 -17.91
CA GLY A 257 32.92 -32.75 -18.47
C GLY A 257 34.10 -31.89 -18.05
N VAL A 258 34.31 -31.69 -16.74
CA VAL A 258 35.63 -31.26 -16.22
C VAL A 258 35.92 -32.09 -14.97
N ARG A 259 36.60 -33.22 -15.16
CA ARG A 259 37.46 -33.85 -14.15
C ARG A 259 38.90 -33.48 -14.53
N GLY A 260 39.70 -33.11 -13.53
CA GLY A 260 41.07 -32.62 -13.69
C GLY A 260 42.06 -33.65 -14.23
N PRO A 261 43.32 -33.24 -14.33
CA PRO A 261 44.38 -33.81 -13.49
C PRO A 261 44.66 -32.96 -12.25
#